data_AF-A0A258KBH9-F1
#
_entry.id   AF-A0A258KBH9-F1
#
_cell.length_a   1.000
_cell.length_b   1.000
_cell.length_c   1.000
_cell.angle_alpha   90.00
_cell.angle_beta   90.00
_cell.angle_gamma   90.00
#
_symmetry.space_group_name_H-M   'P 1'
#
loop_
_entity.id
_entity.type
_entity.pdbx_description
1 polymer ?
#
loop_
_entity_poly.entity_id
_entity_poly.type
_entity_poly.pdbx_seq_one_letter_code
_entity_poly.pdbx_strand_id
1 'polypeptide(L)'
;IKTPALLFDSMTINISKQPFVFKGGFHFGTQQTFDLDITTKQIKLDFAKTLLTKKIAKSVGLADVGAPLDVHTVIKGSLVGGGDPYIKAAFETKKAALKTPVMSFDSASFNGYYLNEVVVGSERTDENSKVVVQDLDAKYMGLPIHSDDILIINLTHPHISADLQSKFSLYGLDEFLQTDAFTLSNGEGLLDLMYEGPIQNITRENASIKGLITLKNGTLTLSGSNAALTNCATKIKIDNSDIYLDTLTCSIAGHPITIQARAKNVVALVGDNPNGVELDLKVSAPIININQLSSVVSRKFPVKKKKTKKHSGGLSKTIQRMEHLLSNGKMSIQVNASKIKYKDFEANNLKAYMTVDDVSWNLK
;
A
#
# COMPACT_ATOMS: atom_id res chain seq x y z
N ILE A 1 22.91 -42.64 -33.15
CA ILE A 1 22.50 -43.43 -31.96
C ILE A 1 21.36 -42.68 -31.31
N LYS A 2 20.16 -43.25 -31.20
CA LYS A 2 19.05 -42.61 -30.48
C LYS A 2 19.38 -42.66 -28.99
N THR A 3 19.45 -41.51 -28.34
CA THR A 3 19.64 -41.42 -26.89
C THR A 3 18.44 -42.09 -26.21
N PRO A 4 18.63 -43.04 -25.27
CA PRO A 4 17.51 -43.68 -24.60
C PRO A 4 16.73 -42.64 -23.79
N ALA A 5 15.42 -42.56 -24.00
CA ALA A 5 14.54 -41.64 -23.30
C ALA A 5 13.15 -42.25 -23.12
N LEU A 6 12.49 -41.91 -22.01
CA LEU A 6 11.07 -42.15 -21.77
C LEU A 6 10.34 -40.82 -21.92
N LEU A 7 9.55 -40.70 -22.98
CA LEU A 7 8.86 -39.47 -23.36
C LEU A 7 7.35 -39.68 -23.26
N PHE A 8 6.63 -38.63 -22.91
CA PHE A 8 5.17 -38.60 -22.89
C PHE A 8 4.66 -37.23 -23.33
N ASP A 9 3.77 -37.24 -24.31
CA ASP A 9 3.24 -36.00 -24.91
C ASP A 9 2.09 -35.39 -24.10
N SER A 10 1.37 -36.22 -23.34
CA SER A 10 0.31 -35.82 -22.41
C SER A 10 -0.13 -37.02 -21.58
N MET A 11 0.02 -36.95 -20.26
CA MET A 11 -0.49 -37.93 -19.31
C MET A 11 -1.28 -37.23 -18.22
N THR A 12 -2.51 -37.67 -17.97
CA THR A 12 -3.31 -37.17 -16.85
C THR A 12 -3.12 -38.05 -15.63
N ILE A 13 -2.66 -37.46 -14.53
CA ILE A 13 -2.51 -38.12 -13.23
C ILE A 13 -3.43 -37.41 -12.23
N ASN A 14 -4.26 -38.18 -11.54
CA ASN A 14 -5.12 -37.66 -10.48
C ASN A 14 -4.42 -37.84 -9.13
N ILE A 15 -4.05 -36.74 -8.49
CA ILE A 15 -3.47 -36.75 -7.14
C ILE A 15 -4.55 -36.25 -6.19
N SER A 16 -5.04 -37.11 -5.29
CA SER A 16 -6.13 -36.77 -4.36
C SER A 16 -7.37 -36.15 -5.06
N LYS A 17 -7.74 -36.71 -6.22
CA LYS A 17 -8.83 -36.24 -7.11
C LYS A 17 -8.57 -34.92 -7.84
N GLN A 18 -7.44 -34.27 -7.62
CA GLN A 18 -7.00 -33.12 -8.43
C GLN A 18 -6.30 -33.63 -9.70
N PRO A 19 -6.79 -33.28 -10.91
CA PRO A 19 -6.14 -33.67 -12.15
C PRO A 19 -4.90 -32.83 -12.45
N PHE A 20 -3.84 -33.49 -12.88
CA PHE A 20 -2.61 -32.88 -13.38
C PHE A 20 -2.31 -33.45 -14.76
N VAL A 21 -2.01 -32.58 -15.72
CA VAL A 21 -1.56 -32.95 -17.05
C VAL A 21 -0.05 -32.80 -17.09
N PHE A 22 0.65 -33.91 -17.29
CA PHE A 22 2.10 -33.99 -17.40
C PHE A 22 2.51 -34.16 -18.86
N LYS A 23 3.54 -33.43 -19.28
CA LYS A 23 4.27 -33.60 -20.53
C LYS A 23 5.77 -33.59 -20.26
N GLY A 24 6.56 -34.19 -21.14
CA GLY A 24 8.02 -34.16 -21.05
C GLY A 24 8.62 -35.56 -21.01
N GLY A 25 9.73 -35.72 -20.31
CA GLY A 25 10.43 -36.99 -20.31
C GLY A 25 11.65 -37.10 -19.43
N PHE A 26 12.16 -38.33 -19.41
CA PHE A 26 13.37 -38.74 -18.72
C PHE A 26 14.39 -39.17 -19.77
N HIS A 27 15.57 -38.57 -19.72
CA HIS A 27 16.65 -38.78 -20.67
C HIS A 27 17.77 -39.57 -20.00
N PHE A 28 18.11 -40.74 -20.53
CA PHE A 28 19.09 -41.66 -19.95
C PHE A 28 20.40 -41.71 -20.76
N GLY A 29 20.71 -40.60 -21.45
CA GLY A 29 21.95 -40.44 -22.21
C GLY A 29 23.19 -40.26 -21.31
N THR A 30 24.28 -39.79 -21.92
CA THR A 30 25.50 -39.41 -21.20
C THR A 30 25.24 -38.34 -20.14
N GLN A 31 24.32 -37.40 -20.42
CA GLN A 31 23.73 -36.52 -19.42
C GLN A 31 22.33 -37.05 -19.07
N GLN A 32 22.20 -37.58 -17.85
CA GLN A 32 20.91 -38.10 -17.39
C GLN A 32 20.08 -36.96 -16.79
N THR A 33 19.00 -36.59 -17.46
CA THR A 33 18.20 -35.40 -17.12
C THR A 33 16.71 -35.69 -17.21
N PHE A 34 15.90 -34.81 -16.64
CA PHE A 34 14.46 -34.82 -16.83
C PHE A 34 13.94 -33.40 -17.06
N ASP A 35 12.82 -33.33 -17.77
CA ASP A 35 12.04 -32.13 -17.98
C ASP A 35 10.56 -32.49 -17.90
N LEU A 36 9.84 -31.75 -17.08
CA LEU A 36 8.41 -31.92 -16.84
C LEU A 36 7.72 -30.59 -17.06
N ASP A 37 6.67 -30.62 -17.86
CA ASP A 37 5.70 -29.54 -18.02
C ASP A 37 4.38 -30.03 -17.41
N ILE A 38 3.94 -29.36 -16.34
CA ILE A 38 2.84 -29.79 -15.50
C ILE A 38 1.79 -28.69 -15.49
N THR A 39 0.58 -29.00 -15.94
CA THR A 39 -0.56 -28.07 -15.88
C THR A 39 -1.63 -28.63 -14.95
N THR A 40 -2.20 -27.77 -14.10
CA THR A 40 -3.40 -28.09 -13.33
C THR A 40 -4.30 -26.86 -13.24
N LYS A 41 -5.60 -27.08 -13.12
CA LYS A 41 -6.61 -26.01 -13.05
C LYS A 41 -7.38 -26.11 -11.76
N GLN A 42 -7.83 -24.97 -11.25
CA GLN A 42 -8.65 -24.87 -10.05
C GLN A 42 -8.04 -25.58 -8.83
N ILE A 43 -6.71 -25.57 -8.71
CA ILE A 43 -6.03 -26.12 -7.55
C ILE A 43 -6.16 -25.14 -6.37
N LYS A 44 -6.57 -25.64 -5.20
CA LYS A 44 -6.56 -24.82 -3.97
C LYS A 44 -5.15 -24.63 -3.49
N LEU A 45 -4.80 -23.40 -3.07
CA LEU A 45 -3.46 -23.09 -2.60
C LEU A 45 -3.01 -23.98 -1.44
N ASP A 46 -3.88 -24.23 -0.46
CA ASP A 46 -3.56 -25.10 0.68
C ASP A 46 -3.22 -26.53 0.25
N PHE A 47 -3.93 -27.06 -0.74
CA PHE A 47 -3.61 -28.37 -1.30
C PHE A 47 -2.30 -28.34 -2.09
N ALA A 48 -2.09 -27.31 -2.92
CA ALA A 48 -0.83 -27.13 -3.65
C ALA A 48 0.36 -27.10 -2.68
N LYS A 49 0.26 -26.40 -1.55
CA LYS A 49 1.30 -26.36 -0.49
C LYS A 49 1.67 -27.77 0.02
N THR A 50 0.74 -28.74 0.04
CA THR A 50 1.04 -30.13 0.46
C THR A 50 1.84 -30.93 -0.56
N LEU A 51 1.85 -30.51 -1.83
CA LEU A 51 2.59 -31.14 -2.92
C LEU A 51 4.01 -30.58 -3.05
N LEU A 52 4.29 -29.48 -2.36
CA LEU A 52 5.55 -28.76 -2.43
C LEU A 52 6.52 -29.21 -1.35
N THR A 53 7.81 -29.04 -1.61
CA THR A 53 8.82 -29.20 -0.56
C THR A 53 8.58 -28.15 0.54
N LYS A 54 9.01 -28.45 1.79
CA LYS A 54 8.83 -27.53 2.93
C LYS A 54 9.31 -26.11 2.63
N LYS A 55 10.41 -26.00 1.89
CA LYS A 55 11.04 -24.74 1.46
C LYS A 55 10.11 -23.92 0.55
N ILE A 56 9.64 -24.53 -0.54
CA ILE A 56 8.73 -23.87 -1.49
C ILE A 56 7.38 -23.57 -0.84
N ALA A 57 6.86 -24.50 -0.01
CA ALA A 57 5.61 -24.29 0.72
C ALA A 57 5.69 -23.09 1.67
N LYS A 58 6.83 -22.85 2.33
CA LYS A 58 7.08 -21.67 3.17
C LYS A 58 7.07 -20.39 2.33
N SER A 59 7.77 -20.39 1.20
CA SER A 59 7.86 -19.25 0.27
C SER A 59 6.51 -18.86 -0.33
N VAL A 60 5.72 -19.83 -0.79
CA VAL A 60 4.35 -19.60 -1.27
C VAL A 60 3.39 -19.29 -0.11
N GLY A 61 3.74 -19.68 1.12
CA GLY A 61 3.02 -19.37 2.35
C GLY A 61 3.09 -17.91 2.80
N LEU A 62 3.80 -17.04 2.08
CA LEU A 62 3.75 -15.60 2.30
C LEU A 62 2.37 -15.01 1.96
N ALA A 63 1.54 -15.71 1.20
CA ALA A 63 0.18 -15.30 0.92
C ALA A 63 -0.83 -16.44 1.10
N ASP A 64 -2.05 -16.05 1.44
CA ASP A 64 -3.22 -16.92 1.43
C ASP A 64 -4.19 -16.42 0.36
N VAL A 65 -4.55 -17.32 -0.56
CA VAL A 65 -5.46 -17.04 -1.67
C VAL A 65 -6.72 -17.87 -1.45
N GLY A 66 -7.84 -17.19 -1.22
CA GLY A 66 -9.13 -17.82 -0.90
C GLY A 66 -9.84 -18.45 -2.09
N ALA A 67 -9.38 -18.20 -3.31
CA ALA A 67 -9.90 -18.82 -4.53
C ALA A 67 -8.89 -19.83 -5.12
N PRO A 68 -9.35 -20.80 -5.92
CA PRO A 68 -8.46 -21.70 -6.64
C PRO A 68 -7.56 -20.96 -7.66
N LEU A 69 -6.45 -21.61 -8.00
CA LEU A 69 -5.45 -21.15 -8.94
C LEU A 69 -5.45 -22.07 -10.18
N ASP A 70 -5.22 -21.49 -11.36
CA ASP A 70 -4.74 -22.25 -12.50
C ASP A 70 -3.21 -22.13 -12.52
N VAL A 71 -2.51 -23.27 -12.65
CA VAL A 71 -1.06 -23.36 -12.46
C VAL A 71 -0.40 -24.11 -13.61
N HIS A 72 0.70 -23.55 -14.10
CA HIS A 72 1.59 -24.15 -15.08
C HIS A 72 3.01 -24.17 -14.52
N THR A 73 3.61 -25.36 -14.43
CA THR A 73 4.93 -25.54 -13.83
C THR A 73 5.86 -26.26 -14.77
N VAL A 74 7.05 -25.69 -14.98
CA VAL A 74 8.17 -26.34 -15.65
C VAL A 74 9.20 -26.76 -14.60
N ILE A 75 9.56 -28.04 -14.60
CA ILE A 75 10.58 -28.61 -13.73
C ILE A 75 11.67 -29.23 -14.59
N LYS A 76 12.94 -28.87 -14.38
CA LYS A 76 14.07 -29.45 -15.11
C LYS A 76 15.18 -29.82 -14.15
N GLY A 77 15.79 -30.99 -14.30
CA GLY A 77 16.82 -31.41 -13.37
C GLY A 77 17.70 -32.54 -13.87
N SER A 78 18.67 -32.89 -13.04
CA SER A 78 19.52 -34.05 -13.24
C SER A 78 18.88 -35.28 -12.60
N LEU A 79 19.02 -36.45 -13.22
CA LEU A 79 18.66 -37.73 -12.62
C LEU A 79 19.79 -38.30 -11.76
N VAL A 80 20.99 -37.73 -11.85
CA VAL A 80 22.20 -38.18 -11.15
C VAL A 80 22.83 -37.02 -10.38
N GLY A 81 23.51 -37.31 -9.26
CA GLY A 81 24.24 -36.31 -8.48
C GLY A 81 23.40 -35.45 -7.52
N GLY A 82 22.08 -35.61 -7.50
CA GLY A 82 21.18 -34.88 -6.60
C GLY A 82 21.09 -33.38 -6.90
N GLY A 83 20.58 -32.61 -5.94
CA GLY A 83 20.38 -31.16 -6.04
C GLY A 83 18.96 -30.73 -6.36
N ASP A 84 18.67 -29.45 -6.11
CA ASP A 84 17.36 -28.88 -6.37
C ASP A 84 17.15 -28.70 -7.90
N PRO A 85 16.02 -29.17 -8.46
CA PRO A 85 15.72 -28.94 -9.87
C PRO A 85 15.38 -27.47 -10.12
N TYR A 86 15.49 -27.04 -11.38
CA TYR A 86 14.95 -25.77 -11.84
C TYR A 86 13.44 -25.87 -11.75
N ILE A 87 12.81 -24.85 -11.18
CA ILE A 87 11.36 -24.75 -11.05
C ILE A 87 10.94 -23.35 -11.47
N LYS A 88 10.06 -23.29 -12.47
CA LYS A 88 9.26 -22.11 -12.78
C LYS A 88 7.79 -22.46 -12.73
N ALA A 89 7.05 -21.88 -11.81
CA ALA A 89 5.63 -22.13 -11.63
C ALA A 89 4.84 -20.84 -11.86
N ALA A 90 4.16 -20.74 -12.99
CA ALA A 90 3.22 -19.67 -13.29
C ALA A 90 1.85 -19.99 -12.69
N PHE A 91 1.16 -18.96 -12.20
CA PHE A 91 -0.15 -19.09 -11.57
C PHE A 91 -1.04 -17.90 -11.91
N GLU A 92 -2.34 -18.13 -11.93
CA GLU A 92 -3.34 -17.07 -12.07
C GLU A 92 -4.57 -17.36 -11.19
N THR A 93 -5.22 -16.29 -10.73
CA THR A 93 -6.51 -16.38 -10.05
C THR A 93 -7.37 -15.15 -10.34
N LYS A 94 -8.67 -15.28 -10.09
CA LYS A 94 -9.65 -14.22 -10.30
C LYS A 94 -10.57 -14.11 -9.09
N LYS A 95 -10.85 -12.87 -8.69
CA LYS A 95 -11.79 -12.52 -7.61
C LYS A 95 -11.52 -13.26 -6.29
N ALA A 96 -10.25 -13.43 -5.93
CA ALA A 96 -9.83 -14.08 -4.70
C ALA A 96 -9.86 -13.12 -3.51
N ALA A 97 -10.16 -13.63 -2.32
CA ALA A 97 -9.71 -12.97 -1.10
C ALA A 97 -8.20 -13.25 -0.96
N LEU A 98 -7.37 -12.22 -0.91
CA LEU A 98 -5.91 -12.34 -0.82
C LEU A 98 -5.46 -11.78 0.52
N LYS A 99 -4.78 -12.60 1.33
CA LYS A 99 -4.17 -12.14 2.59
C LYS A 99 -2.65 -12.28 2.48
N THR A 100 -1.95 -11.26 2.95
CA THR A 100 -0.50 -11.19 3.06
C THR A 100 -0.14 -10.81 4.50
N PRO A 101 1.15 -10.82 4.92
CA PRO A 101 1.53 -10.45 6.27
C PRO A 101 1.27 -8.97 6.57
N VAL A 102 1.17 -8.14 5.53
CA VAL A 102 1.06 -6.68 5.63
C VAL A 102 -0.37 -6.20 5.32
N MET A 103 -1.02 -6.78 4.32
CA MET A 103 -2.31 -6.32 3.80
C MET A 103 -3.27 -7.47 3.47
N SER A 104 -4.56 -7.17 3.51
CA SER A 104 -5.62 -8.05 3.03
C SER A 104 -6.42 -7.35 1.95
N PHE A 105 -6.65 -8.03 0.85
CA PHE A 105 -7.34 -7.53 -0.33
C PHE A 105 -8.56 -8.39 -0.64
N ASP A 106 -9.62 -7.73 -1.10
CA ASP A 106 -10.83 -8.35 -1.58
C ASP A 106 -10.85 -8.37 -3.10
N SER A 107 -11.45 -9.42 -3.68
CA SER A 107 -11.66 -9.56 -5.13
C SER A 107 -10.38 -9.45 -5.97
N ALA A 108 -9.23 -9.84 -5.42
CA ALA A 108 -7.94 -9.83 -6.10
C ALA A 108 -7.94 -10.73 -7.34
N SER A 109 -7.52 -10.18 -8.46
CA SER A 109 -7.27 -10.92 -9.70
C SER A 109 -5.86 -10.57 -10.15
N PHE A 110 -5.06 -11.59 -10.48
CA PHE A 110 -3.66 -11.42 -10.85
C PHE A 110 -3.12 -12.66 -11.55
N ASN A 111 -2.03 -12.47 -12.26
CA ASN A 111 -1.11 -13.48 -12.75
C ASN A 111 0.20 -13.38 -11.98
N GLY A 112 1.02 -14.41 -12.04
CA GLY A 112 2.32 -14.39 -11.41
C GLY A 112 3.12 -15.64 -11.66
N TYR A 113 4.35 -15.65 -11.15
CA TYR A 113 5.18 -16.83 -11.18
C TYR A 113 6.21 -16.88 -10.06
N TYR A 114 6.55 -18.09 -9.66
CA TYR A 114 7.73 -18.42 -8.85
C TYR A 114 8.87 -18.88 -9.75
N LEU A 115 10.10 -18.54 -9.38
CA LEU A 115 11.33 -18.99 -10.01
C LEU A 115 12.40 -19.22 -8.94
N ASN A 116 13.09 -20.36 -8.96
CA ASN A 116 14.16 -20.68 -7.99
C ASN A 116 15.59 -20.49 -8.50
N GLU A 117 15.75 -19.77 -9.62
CA GLU A 117 17.04 -19.49 -10.24
C GLU A 117 17.01 -18.08 -10.85
N VAL A 118 17.23 -17.06 -10.03
CA VAL A 118 17.29 -15.66 -10.48
C VAL A 118 18.62 -15.39 -11.20
N VAL A 119 19.73 -15.82 -10.59
CA VAL A 119 21.07 -15.83 -11.16
C VAL A 119 21.32 -17.20 -11.77
N VAL A 120 21.33 -17.25 -13.10
CA VAL A 120 21.51 -18.50 -13.87
C VAL A 120 22.85 -19.15 -13.53
N GLY A 121 22.83 -20.47 -13.31
CA GLY A 121 24.02 -21.25 -12.99
C GLY A 121 24.50 -21.15 -11.53
N SER A 122 23.89 -20.30 -10.72
CA SER A 122 24.10 -20.29 -9.27
C SER A 122 23.22 -21.34 -8.59
N GLU A 123 23.51 -21.66 -7.33
CA GLU A 123 22.73 -22.63 -6.56
C GLU A 123 21.26 -22.19 -6.44
N ARG A 124 20.34 -23.16 -6.51
CA ARG A 124 18.89 -22.93 -6.50
C ARG A 124 18.36 -22.81 -5.07
N THR A 125 18.74 -21.73 -4.42
CA THR A 125 18.38 -21.46 -3.02
C THR A 125 17.21 -20.47 -2.90
N ASP A 126 16.70 -20.27 -1.68
CA ASP A 126 15.65 -19.26 -1.44
C ASP A 126 16.20 -17.84 -1.66
N GLU A 127 17.48 -17.62 -1.37
CA GLU A 127 18.21 -16.38 -1.66
C GLU A 127 18.26 -16.11 -3.18
N ASN A 128 18.38 -17.17 -4.00
CA ASN A 128 18.37 -17.11 -5.46
C ASN A 128 16.97 -17.36 -6.07
N SER A 129 15.90 -17.13 -5.29
CA SER A 129 14.52 -17.29 -5.73
C SER A 129 13.78 -15.96 -5.84
N LYS A 130 12.74 -15.92 -6.66
CA LYS A 130 11.79 -14.81 -6.74
C LYS A 130 10.34 -15.26 -6.91
N VAL A 131 9.43 -14.40 -6.47
CA VAL A 131 8.01 -14.42 -6.80
C VAL A 131 7.68 -13.11 -7.51
N VAL A 132 6.95 -13.19 -8.61
CA VAL A 132 6.41 -12.04 -9.33
C VAL A 132 4.90 -12.16 -9.34
N VAL A 133 4.21 -11.07 -9.03
CA VAL A 133 2.76 -10.90 -9.25
C VAL A 133 2.59 -9.75 -10.22
N GLN A 134 1.74 -9.93 -11.21
CA GLN A 134 1.55 -8.99 -12.31
C GLN A 134 0.07 -8.71 -12.48
N ASP A 135 -0.23 -7.50 -12.95
CA ASP A 135 -1.58 -7.05 -13.28
C ASP A 135 -2.56 -7.28 -12.10
N LEU A 136 -2.13 -6.93 -10.88
CA LEU A 136 -2.96 -7.11 -9.70
C LEU A 136 -4.07 -6.06 -9.69
N ASP A 137 -5.31 -6.51 -9.88
CA ASP A 137 -6.50 -5.72 -9.62
C ASP A 137 -7.21 -6.20 -8.35
N ALA A 138 -7.39 -5.32 -7.37
CA ALA A 138 -8.02 -5.68 -6.12
C ALA A 138 -8.76 -4.52 -5.45
N LYS A 139 -9.41 -4.81 -4.32
CA LYS A 139 -9.92 -3.80 -3.40
C LYS A 139 -9.20 -3.91 -2.06
N TYR A 140 -8.67 -2.81 -1.58
CA TYR A 140 -8.15 -2.71 -0.22
C TYR A 140 -9.11 -1.86 0.60
N MET A 141 -9.79 -2.48 1.56
CA MET A 141 -10.78 -1.80 2.41
C MET A 141 -11.83 -1.00 1.60
N GLY A 142 -12.25 -1.55 0.46
CA GLY A 142 -13.24 -0.93 -0.43
C GLY A 142 -12.66 0.00 -1.51
N LEU A 143 -11.42 0.48 -1.35
CA LEU A 143 -10.75 1.29 -2.37
C LEU A 143 -10.16 0.40 -3.46
N PRO A 144 -10.37 0.71 -4.75
CA PRO A 144 -9.75 -0.03 -5.85
C PRO A 144 -8.24 0.22 -5.84
N ILE A 145 -7.45 -0.84 -6.00
CA ILE A 145 -5.99 -0.76 -6.12
C ILE A 145 -5.56 -1.59 -7.31
N HIS A 146 -4.60 -1.05 -8.05
CA HIS A 146 -3.91 -1.70 -9.15
C HIS A 146 -2.40 -1.75 -8.88
N SER A 147 -1.72 -2.79 -9.35
CA SER A 147 -0.26 -2.86 -9.43
C SER A 147 0.13 -3.55 -10.73
N ASP A 148 1.04 -2.94 -11.46
CA ASP A 148 1.59 -3.51 -12.69
C ASP A 148 2.50 -4.70 -12.35
N ASP A 149 3.46 -4.52 -11.42
CA ASP A 149 4.40 -5.56 -11.00
C ASP A 149 4.72 -5.49 -9.49
N ILE A 150 4.55 -6.62 -8.81
CA ILE A 150 5.07 -6.86 -7.46
C ILE A 150 6.16 -7.92 -7.55
N LEU A 151 7.38 -7.54 -7.20
CA LEU A 151 8.55 -8.42 -7.18
C LEU A 151 8.96 -8.71 -5.74
N ILE A 152 9.08 -9.98 -5.39
CA ILE A 152 9.62 -10.46 -4.13
C ILE A 152 10.86 -11.30 -4.43
N ILE A 153 12.02 -10.88 -3.96
CA ILE A 153 13.29 -11.61 -4.11
C ILE A 153 13.84 -12.02 -2.75
N ASN A 154 14.78 -12.98 -2.76
CA ASN A 154 15.47 -13.48 -1.57
C ASN A 154 14.47 -13.97 -0.51
N LEU A 155 13.87 -15.14 -0.73
CA LEU A 155 12.76 -15.64 0.08
C LEU A 155 13.18 -16.06 1.51
N THR A 156 14.49 -16.07 1.79
CA THR A 156 15.03 -16.17 3.16
C THR A 156 14.91 -14.84 3.91
N HIS A 157 15.24 -13.72 3.25
CA HIS A 157 15.09 -12.35 3.76
C HIS A 157 14.32 -11.50 2.74
N PRO A 158 12.98 -11.67 2.65
CA PRO A 158 12.21 -11.16 1.55
C PRO A 158 12.33 -9.64 1.38
N HIS A 159 12.71 -9.24 0.18
CA HIS A 159 12.74 -7.85 -0.27
C HIS A 159 11.68 -7.66 -1.35
N ILE A 160 10.81 -6.67 -1.17
CA ILE A 160 9.71 -6.34 -2.07
C ILE A 160 10.06 -5.08 -2.85
N SER A 161 9.75 -5.10 -4.14
CA SER A 161 9.53 -3.91 -4.96
C SER A 161 8.09 -3.97 -5.48
N ALA A 162 7.31 -2.90 -5.31
CA ALA A 162 5.92 -2.86 -5.73
C ALA A 162 5.53 -1.44 -6.13
N ASP A 163 4.80 -1.32 -7.23
CA ASP A 163 4.00 -0.15 -7.55
C ASP A 163 2.56 -0.35 -7.04
N LEU A 164 1.90 0.71 -6.59
CA LEU A 164 0.49 0.70 -6.22
C LEU A 164 -0.17 1.95 -6.74
N GLN A 165 -1.17 1.77 -7.58
CA GLN A 165 -1.96 2.81 -8.19
C GLN A 165 -3.41 2.72 -7.72
N SER A 166 -4.07 3.86 -7.53
CA SER A 166 -5.49 3.89 -7.21
C SER A 166 -6.16 5.14 -7.75
N LYS A 167 -7.35 4.95 -8.32
CA LYS A 167 -8.29 6.04 -8.61
C LYS A 167 -9.50 5.90 -7.70
N PHE A 168 -9.76 6.91 -6.89
CA PHE A 168 -10.80 6.86 -5.85
C PHE A 168 -11.63 8.14 -5.81
N SER A 169 -12.86 8.05 -5.29
CA SER A 169 -13.63 9.23 -4.92
C SER A 169 -13.21 9.71 -3.54
N LEU A 170 -13.26 11.02 -3.28
CA LEU A 170 -12.94 11.51 -1.93
C LEU A 170 -13.95 11.02 -0.87
N TYR A 171 -15.19 10.73 -1.27
CA TYR A 171 -16.16 10.07 -0.41
C TYR A 171 -15.70 8.64 -0.03
N GLY A 172 -15.19 7.86 -0.99
CA GLY A 172 -14.61 6.55 -0.69
C GLY A 172 -13.39 6.65 0.21
N LEU A 173 -12.57 7.70 0.04
CA LEU A 173 -11.46 7.99 0.96
C LEU A 173 -11.96 8.38 2.36
N ASP A 174 -13.06 9.11 2.50
CA ASP A 174 -13.70 9.39 3.80
C ASP A 174 -14.14 8.10 4.51
N GLU A 175 -14.81 7.21 3.77
CA GLU A 175 -15.25 5.91 4.28
C GLU A 175 -14.08 5.00 4.66
N PHE A 176 -12.93 5.17 3.99
CA PHE A 176 -11.69 4.47 4.30
C PHE A 176 -10.99 5.04 5.55
N LEU A 177 -10.84 6.37 5.65
CA LEU A 177 -10.16 7.02 6.76
C LEU A 177 -10.97 6.94 8.06
N GLN A 178 -12.30 7.08 7.96
CA GLN A 178 -13.22 7.08 9.11
C GLN A 178 -12.78 8.01 10.26
N THR A 179 -12.13 9.12 9.93
CA THR A 179 -11.59 10.05 10.91
C THR A 179 -12.69 10.93 11.52
N ASP A 180 -12.50 11.32 12.78
CA ASP A 180 -13.33 12.30 13.48
C ASP A 180 -12.87 13.74 13.23
N ALA A 181 -11.66 13.97 12.71
CA ALA A 181 -11.11 15.31 12.54
C ALA A 181 -11.78 16.10 11.41
N PHE A 182 -12.14 15.42 10.32
CA PHE A 182 -12.72 16.03 9.14
C PHE A 182 -13.59 15.04 8.36
N THR A 183 -14.33 15.56 7.39
CA THR A 183 -15.02 14.76 6.38
C THR A 183 -14.61 15.19 4.98
N LEU A 184 -14.48 14.22 4.09
CA LEU A 184 -14.24 14.43 2.67
C LEU A 184 -15.49 14.07 1.86
N SER A 185 -15.81 14.91 0.88
CA SER A 185 -16.91 14.67 -0.04
C SER A 185 -16.62 15.34 -1.38
N ASN A 186 -17.30 14.90 -2.43
CA ASN A 186 -17.12 15.38 -3.81
C ASN A 186 -15.69 15.21 -4.36
N GLY A 187 -15.55 15.17 -5.69
CA GLY A 187 -14.24 15.10 -6.32
C GLY A 187 -13.58 13.72 -6.28
N GLU A 188 -12.38 13.68 -6.85
CA GLU A 188 -11.62 12.46 -7.10
C GLU A 188 -10.16 12.61 -6.67
N GLY A 189 -9.55 11.47 -6.39
CA GLY A 189 -8.14 11.34 -6.07
C GLY A 189 -7.47 10.29 -6.94
N LEU A 190 -6.18 10.52 -7.20
CA LEU A 190 -5.26 9.55 -7.78
C LEU A 190 -4.13 9.32 -6.79
N LEU A 191 -3.76 8.06 -6.57
CA LEU A 191 -2.57 7.63 -5.84
C LEU A 191 -1.66 6.90 -6.82
N ASP A 192 -0.39 7.25 -6.77
CA ASP A 192 0.72 6.51 -7.35
C ASP A 192 1.76 6.34 -6.24
N LEU A 193 2.14 5.11 -5.93
CA LEU A 193 3.03 4.76 -4.83
C LEU A 193 4.02 3.71 -5.31
N MET A 194 5.29 3.90 -4.98
CA MET A 194 6.34 2.90 -5.12
C MET A 194 6.90 2.56 -3.75
N TYR A 195 6.99 1.26 -3.47
CA TYR A 195 7.63 0.70 -2.30
C TYR A 195 8.84 -0.14 -2.72
N GLU A 196 9.94 0.01 -2.00
CA GLU A 196 11.10 -0.85 -2.12
C GLU A 196 11.69 -1.10 -0.73
N GLY A 197 11.81 -2.36 -0.30
CA GLY A 197 12.35 -2.67 1.03
C GLY A 197 11.95 -4.05 1.58
N PRO A 198 12.33 -4.37 2.82
CA PRO A 198 11.98 -5.65 3.45
C PRO A 198 10.49 -5.71 3.83
N ILE A 199 9.96 -6.91 4.07
CA ILE A 199 8.57 -7.10 4.54
C ILE A 199 8.43 -6.86 6.06
N GLN A 200 9.53 -7.00 6.80
CA GLN A 200 9.57 -6.93 8.26
C GLN A 200 10.72 -6.03 8.72
N ASN A 201 10.63 -5.51 9.94
CA ASN A 201 11.63 -4.62 10.53
C ASN A 201 11.94 -3.41 9.63
N ILE A 202 10.89 -2.82 9.05
CA ILE A 202 10.98 -1.68 8.15
C ILE A 202 11.51 -0.48 8.95
N THR A 203 12.60 0.10 8.48
CA THR A 203 13.19 1.34 8.99
C THR A 203 13.40 2.33 7.85
N ARG A 204 13.77 3.58 8.19
CA ARG A 204 14.05 4.61 7.17
C ARG A 204 15.27 4.25 6.33
N GLU A 205 16.21 3.50 6.89
CA GLU A 205 17.49 3.17 6.28
C GLU A 205 17.40 1.96 5.33
N ASN A 206 16.40 1.09 5.50
CA ASN A 206 16.27 -0.15 4.75
C ASN A 206 15.06 -0.20 3.80
N ALA A 207 14.22 0.84 3.78
CA ALA A 207 13.07 0.93 2.91
C ALA A 207 12.93 2.32 2.27
N SER A 208 12.45 2.34 1.04
CA SER A 208 12.08 3.54 0.32
C SER A 208 10.59 3.53 -0.03
N ILE A 209 9.95 4.67 0.18
CA ILE A 209 8.56 4.90 -0.20
C ILE A 209 8.50 6.21 -0.96
N LYS A 210 8.06 6.17 -2.22
CA LYS A 210 7.80 7.37 -3.01
C LYS A 210 6.35 7.37 -3.41
N GLY A 211 5.66 8.48 -3.25
CA GLY A 211 4.26 8.55 -3.62
C GLY A 211 3.84 9.93 -4.11
N LEU A 212 2.83 9.94 -4.95
CA LEU A 212 2.13 11.13 -5.39
C LEU A 212 0.63 10.89 -5.25
N ILE A 213 -0.01 11.73 -4.44
CA ILE A 213 -1.46 11.78 -4.33
C ILE A 213 -1.93 13.09 -4.97
N THR A 214 -2.82 13.02 -5.95
CA THR A 214 -3.45 14.19 -6.56
C THR A 214 -4.92 14.21 -6.20
N LEU A 215 -5.40 15.30 -5.61
CA LEU A 215 -6.82 15.50 -5.28
C LEU A 215 -7.39 16.64 -6.14
N LYS A 216 -8.61 16.47 -6.64
CA LYS A 216 -9.30 17.48 -7.48
C LYS A 216 -10.75 17.63 -7.08
N ASN A 217 -11.24 18.88 -7.13
CA ASN A 217 -12.64 19.25 -6.93
C ASN A 217 -13.24 18.71 -5.62
N GLY A 218 -12.40 18.64 -4.57
CA GLY A 218 -12.79 18.12 -3.28
C GLY A 218 -13.57 19.11 -2.43
N THR A 219 -14.32 18.57 -1.48
CA THR A 219 -14.90 19.32 -0.37
C THR A 219 -14.39 18.74 0.94
N LEU A 220 -13.73 19.58 1.73
CA LEU A 220 -13.23 19.26 3.07
C LEU A 220 -14.04 20.03 4.10
N THR A 221 -14.68 19.31 5.01
CA THR A 221 -15.41 19.92 6.13
C THR A 221 -14.75 19.50 7.44
N LEU A 222 -14.25 20.47 8.19
CA LEU A 222 -13.59 20.23 9.47
C LEU A 222 -14.64 19.97 10.55
N SER A 223 -14.43 18.97 11.39
CA SER A 223 -15.36 18.65 12.46
C SER A 223 -15.45 19.81 13.46
N GLY A 224 -16.68 20.16 13.86
CA GLY A 224 -16.94 21.29 14.75
C GLY A 224 -16.82 22.68 14.11
N SER A 225 -16.54 22.76 12.81
CA SER A 225 -16.58 24.00 12.03
C SER A 225 -17.86 24.07 11.21
N ASN A 226 -18.38 25.29 11.02
CA ASN A 226 -19.52 25.56 10.13
C ASN A 226 -19.05 25.93 8.70
N ALA A 227 -17.74 25.91 8.43
CA ALA A 227 -17.18 26.21 7.12
C ALA A 227 -16.77 24.94 6.38
N ALA A 228 -17.21 24.84 5.13
CA ALA A 228 -16.70 23.87 4.17
C ALA A 228 -15.66 24.56 3.28
N LEU A 229 -14.54 23.87 3.08
CA LEU A 229 -13.56 24.19 2.06
C LEU A 229 -13.98 23.47 0.78
N THR A 230 -14.39 24.21 -0.24
CA THR A 230 -14.89 23.66 -1.51
C THR A 230 -13.90 23.89 -2.64
N ASN A 231 -14.11 23.20 -3.77
CA ASN A 231 -13.24 23.28 -4.95
C ASN A 231 -11.76 23.03 -4.61
N CYS A 232 -11.53 22.09 -3.68
CA CYS A 232 -10.21 21.81 -3.18
C CYS A 232 -9.39 21.00 -4.20
N ALA A 233 -8.18 21.45 -4.47
CA ALA A 233 -7.22 20.73 -5.30
C ALA A 233 -5.82 20.83 -4.70
N THR A 234 -5.09 19.71 -4.70
CA THR A 234 -3.72 19.64 -4.19
C THR A 234 -2.94 18.47 -4.79
N LYS A 235 -1.63 18.53 -4.66
CA LYS A 235 -0.72 17.39 -4.82
C LYS A 235 -0.01 17.15 -3.50
N ILE A 236 0.05 15.90 -3.08
CA ILE A 236 0.76 15.48 -1.89
C ILE A 236 1.85 14.51 -2.34
N LYS A 237 3.11 14.89 -2.12
CA LYS A 237 4.27 14.04 -2.39
C LYS A 237 4.69 13.34 -1.11
N ILE A 238 4.91 12.04 -1.18
CA ILE A 238 5.53 11.22 -0.15
C ILE A 238 6.95 10.93 -0.61
N ASP A 239 7.94 11.22 0.24
CA ASP A 239 9.34 10.95 -0.01
C ASP A 239 9.97 10.37 1.26
N ASN A 240 9.97 9.03 1.33
CA ASN A 240 10.33 8.21 2.48
C ASN A 240 9.57 8.64 3.75
N SER A 241 10.26 9.34 4.66
CA SER A 241 9.72 9.78 5.94
C SER A 241 9.00 11.10 5.90
N ASP A 242 8.97 11.78 4.76
CA ASP A 242 8.49 13.16 4.69
C ASP A 242 7.27 13.24 3.76
N ILE A 243 6.27 14.00 4.19
CA ILE A 243 5.09 14.33 3.39
C ILE A 243 5.14 15.82 3.07
N TYR A 244 5.02 16.12 1.79
CA TYR A 244 4.97 17.46 1.24
C TYR A 244 3.60 17.65 0.61
N LEU A 245 2.74 18.39 1.29
CA LEU A 245 1.55 18.94 0.64
C LEU A 245 2.02 20.20 -0.10
N ASP A 246 1.82 20.21 -1.41
CA ASP A 246 2.23 21.31 -2.28
C ASP A 246 1.39 22.56 -1.98
N THR A 247 0.65 23.12 -2.94
CA THR A 247 -0.35 24.15 -2.63
C THR A 247 -1.74 23.56 -2.68
N LEU A 248 -2.36 23.34 -1.53
CA LEU A 248 -3.79 23.12 -1.44
C LEU A 248 -4.50 24.43 -1.75
N THR A 249 -5.27 24.44 -2.82
CA THR A 249 -6.12 25.56 -3.22
C THR A 249 -7.57 25.18 -2.94
N CYS A 250 -8.31 26.01 -2.23
CA CYS A 250 -9.73 25.82 -1.95
C CYS A 250 -10.47 27.17 -1.97
N SER A 251 -11.79 27.11 -1.85
CA SER A 251 -12.67 28.25 -1.55
C SER A 251 -13.29 28.08 -0.17
N ILE A 252 -13.26 29.13 0.65
CA ILE A 252 -13.98 29.22 1.92
C ILE A 252 -14.94 30.40 1.86
N ALA A 253 -16.24 30.14 2.01
CA ALA A 253 -17.30 31.16 1.90
C ALA A 253 -17.18 32.04 0.63
N GLY A 254 -16.73 31.46 -0.50
CA GLY A 254 -16.57 32.16 -1.78
C GLY A 254 -15.23 32.88 -1.96
N HIS A 255 -14.33 32.82 -0.98
CA HIS A 255 -13.01 33.43 -1.05
C HIS A 255 -11.90 32.37 -1.20
N PRO A 256 -10.87 32.63 -2.04
CA PRO A 256 -9.77 31.69 -2.21
C PRO A 256 -8.94 31.57 -0.93
N ILE A 257 -8.55 30.35 -0.58
CA ILE A 257 -7.60 30.06 0.49
C ILE A 257 -6.56 29.08 -0.04
N THR A 258 -5.30 29.33 0.28
CA THR A 258 -4.18 28.46 -0.05
C THR A 258 -3.49 27.98 1.20
N ILE A 259 -3.17 26.69 1.25
CA ILE A 259 -2.46 26.05 2.36
C ILE A 259 -1.29 25.27 1.78
N GLN A 260 -0.09 25.51 2.28
CA GLN A 260 1.08 24.66 2.04
C GLN A 260 1.42 23.96 3.35
N ALA A 261 1.80 22.69 3.29
CA ALA A 261 2.16 21.96 4.50
C ALA A 261 3.32 20.99 4.29
N ARG A 262 4.19 20.88 5.29
CA ARG A 262 5.26 19.90 5.34
C ARG A 262 5.17 19.15 6.66
N ALA A 263 5.04 17.83 6.59
CA ALA A 263 5.15 16.95 7.74
C ALA A 263 6.45 16.16 7.63
N LYS A 264 7.34 16.31 8.61
CA LYS A 264 8.61 15.57 8.66
C LYS A 264 8.48 14.36 9.57
N ASN A 265 9.24 13.32 9.27
CA ASN A 265 9.33 12.12 10.09
C ASN A 265 7.99 11.37 10.28
N VAL A 266 7.13 11.36 9.26
CA VAL A 266 5.81 10.71 9.29
C VAL A 266 5.89 9.18 9.40
N VAL A 267 7.04 8.56 9.14
CA VAL A 267 7.25 7.11 9.37
C VAL A 267 7.05 6.75 10.84
N ALA A 268 7.29 7.69 11.76
CA ALA A 268 6.97 7.54 13.19
C ALA A 268 5.47 7.23 13.44
N LEU A 269 4.57 7.64 12.52
CA LEU A 269 3.13 7.34 12.62
C LEU A 269 2.79 5.88 12.35
N VAL A 270 3.65 5.17 11.62
CA VAL A 270 3.47 3.75 11.27
C VAL A 270 4.17 2.86 12.30
N GLY A 271 5.34 3.27 12.84
CA GLY A 271 6.09 2.54 13.86
C GLY A 271 5.54 2.68 15.29
N ASP A 272 6.19 2.11 16.30
CA ASP A 272 5.64 2.08 17.68
C ASP A 272 5.83 3.37 18.49
N ASN A 273 6.60 4.33 17.99
CA ASN A 273 6.89 5.59 18.67
C ASN A 273 6.58 6.80 17.76
N PRO A 274 5.41 7.45 17.92
CA PRO A 274 4.99 8.57 17.08
C PRO A 274 5.65 9.92 17.44
N ASN A 275 6.61 9.94 18.36
CA ASN A 275 7.27 11.17 18.78
C ASN A 275 8.15 11.75 17.66
N GLY A 276 8.18 13.08 17.56
CA GLY A 276 9.07 13.79 16.64
C GLY A 276 8.51 14.05 15.24
N VAL A 277 7.18 13.97 15.05
CA VAL A 277 6.55 14.52 13.84
C VAL A 277 6.43 16.04 13.99
N GLU A 278 7.03 16.76 13.05
CA GLU A 278 6.94 18.22 12.96
C GLU A 278 6.03 18.59 11.79
N LEU A 279 5.06 19.47 12.05
CA LEU A 279 4.16 19.98 11.02
C LEU A 279 4.36 21.49 10.82
N ASP A 280 4.81 21.86 9.64
CA ASP A 280 4.94 23.25 9.20
C ASP A 280 3.80 23.59 8.25
N LEU A 281 3.05 24.65 8.55
CA LEU A 281 1.88 25.11 7.81
C LEU A 281 2.07 26.56 7.36
N LYS A 282 1.71 26.84 6.11
CA LYS A 282 1.63 28.21 5.59
C LYS A 282 0.26 28.43 4.98
N VAL A 283 -0.52 29.34 5.59
CA VAL A 283 -1.88 29.67 5.19
C VAL A 283 -1.89 31.07 4.60
N SER A 284 -2.53 31.22 3.44
CA SER A 284 -2.76 32.53 2.82
C SER A 284 -4.20 32.66 2.34
N ALA A 285 -4.86 33.76 2.67
CA ALA A 285 -6.23 34.05 2.25
C ALA A 285 -6.47 35.57 2.24
N PRO A 286 -7.36 36.11 1.38
CA PRO A 286 -7.73 37.51 1.44
C PRO A 286 -8.51 37.82 2.73
N ILE A 287 -9.35 36.88 3.18
CA ILE A 287 -10.18 37.04 4.39
C ILE A 287 -10.13 35.74 5.18
N ILE A 288 -9.82 35.82 6.47
CA ILE A 288 -9.98 34.71 7.43
C ILE A 288 -10.99 35.11 8.50
N ASN A 289 -12.11 34.40 8.55
CA ASN A 289 -13.10 34.56 9.60
C ASN A 289 -12.90 33.48 10.67
N ILE A 290 -12.25 33.85 11.78
CA ILE A 290 -11.91 32.92 12.86
C ILE A 290 -13.17 32.32 13.51
N ASN A 291 -14.29 33.04 13.49
CA ASN A 291 -15.56 32.52 14.02
C ASN A 291 -16.02 31.25 13.29
N GLN A 292 -15.63 31.08 12.02
CA GLN A 292 -15.94 29.90 11.21
C GLN A 292 -14.94 28.75 11.42
N LEU A 293 -13.79 29.02 12.04
CA LEU A 293 -12.67 28.08 12.21
C LEU A 293 -12.43 27.74 13.69
N SER A 294 -13.43 27.91 14.55
CA SER A 294 -13.31 27.76 16.01
C SER A 294 -12.79 26.40 16.45
N SER A 295 -13.16 25.30 15.78
CA SER A 295 -12.63 23.96 16.07
C SER A 295 -11.15 23.79 15.71
N VAL A 296 -10.70 24.47 14.65
CA VAL A 296 -9.28 24.49 14.22
C VAL A 296 -8.45 25.26 15.23
N VAL A 297 -8.95 26.42 15.66
CA VAL A 297 -8.25 27.27 16.64
C VAL A 297 -8.24 26.62 18.03
N SER A 298 -9.35 26.02 18.44
CA SER A 298 -9.42 25.34 19.74
C SER A 298 -8.75 23.96 19.74
N ARG A 299 -8.44 23.39 18.57
CA ARG A 299 -7.95 22.01 18.38
C ARG A 299 -8.84 20.94 19.02
N LYS A 300 -10.11 21.28 19.25
CA LYS A 300 -11.11 20.37 19.81
C LYS A 300 -12.02 19.88 18.70
N PHE A 301 -11.63 18.78 18.08
CA PHE A 301 -12.46 18.08 17.12
C PHE A 301 -13.49 17.24 17.88
N PRO A 302 -14.80 17.42 17.64
CA PRO A 302 -15.82 16.61 18.31
C PRO A 302 -15.67 15.14 17.90
N VAL A 303 -15.48 14.26 18.89
CA VAL A 303 -15.49 12.81 18.71
C VAL A 303 -16.89 12.41 18.26
N LYS A 304 -17.08 12.11 16.96
CA LYS A 304 -18.36 11.57 16.51
C LYS A 304 -18.36 10.10 16.92
N LYS A 305 -19.29 9.70 17.79
CA LYS A 305 -19.59 8.28 18.05
C LYS A 305 -20.18 7.62 16.79
N LYS A 306 -19.42 7.50 15.70
CA LYS A 306 -19.79 6.62 14.59
C LYS A 306 -19.74 5.18 15.14
N LYS A 307 -20.79 4.38 14.86
CA LYS A 307 -20.76 2.93 15.11
C LYS A 307 -19.72 2.33 14.15
N THR A 308 -18.48 2.24 14.59
CA THR A 308 -17.34 1.81 13.77
C THR A 308 -17.46 0.34 13.38
N LYS A 309 -17.44 0.02 12.08
CA LYS A 309 -16.79 -1.21 11.62
C LYS A 309 -15.29 -0.97 11.79
N LYS A 310 -14.74 -1.26 12.98
CA LYS A 310 -13.32 -1.03 13.26
C LYS A 310 -12.47 -1.74 12.21
N HIS A 311 -11.66 -0.98 11.47
CA HIS A 311 -10.55 -1.56 10.71
C HIS A 311 -9.59 -2.19 11.73
N SER A 312 -9.56 -3.53 11.79
CA SER A 312 -8.62 -4.27 12.62
C SER A 312 -7.24 -4.26 11.95
N GLY A 313 -6.21 -3.69 12.57
CA GLY A 313 -4.84 -3.73 12.05
C GLY A 313 -3.96 -2.53 12.41
N GLY A 314 -2.78 -2.43 11.77
CA GLY A 314 -1.82 -1.33 11.97
C GLY A 314 -2.30 0.02 11.42
N LEU A 315 -3.08 0.02 10.33
CA LEU A 315 -3.58 1.25 9.70
C LEU A 315 -4.49 2.08 10.63
N SER A 316 -5.38 1.43 11.39
CA SER A 316 -6.24 2.16 12.33
C SER A 316 -5.45 2.85 13.44
N LYS A 317 -4.33 2.26 13.87
CA LYS A 317 -3.38 2.93 14.78
C LYS A 317 -2.73 4.15 14.12
N THR A 318 -2.34 4.04 12.85
CA THR A 318 -1.76 5.18 12.11
C THR A 318 -2.75 6.33 11.96
N ILE A 319 -4.01 6.06 11.62
CA ILE A 319 -5.07 7.09 11.53
C ILE A 319 -5.29 7.76 12.90
N GLN A 320 -5.39 6.99 13.99
CA GLN A 320 -5.53 7.53 15.34
C GLN A 320 -4.34 8.42 15.75
N ARG A 321 -3.12 8.04 15.37
CA ARG A 321 -1.93 8.85 15.64
C ARG A 321 -1.93 10.14 14.82
N MET A 322 -2.41 10.11 13.58
CA MET A 322 -2.60 11.31 12.77
C MET A 322 -3.61 12.27 13.42
N GLU A 323 -4.74 11.75 13.90
CA GLU A 323 -5.73 12.56 14.65
C GLU A 323 -5.14 13.15 15.94
N HIS A 324 -4.34 12.37 16.66
CA HIS A 324 -3.63 12.84 17.83
C HIS A 324 -2.64 13.96 17.48
N LEU A 325 -1.90 13.87 16.37
CA LEU A 325 -1.03 14.96 15.93
C LEU A 325 -1.80 16.22 15.56
N LEU A 326 -2.97 16.10 14.91
CA LEU A 326 -3.79 17.26 14.58
C LEU A 326 -4.35 17.96 15.83
N SER A 327 -4.59 17.21 16.91
CA SER A 327 -5.16 17.72 18.15
C SER A 327 -4.09 18.23 19.13
N ASN A 328 -3.00 17.48 19.28
CA ASN A 328 -2.00 17.66 20.36
C ASN A 328 -0.57 17.83 19.84
N GLY A 329 -0.36 17.78 18.51
CA GLY A 329 0.97 17.84 17.91
C GLY A 329 1.57 19.24 17.91
N LYS A 330 2.91 19.29 17.90
CA LYS A 330 3.66 20.52 17.70
C LYS A 330 3.54 20.98 16.25
N MET A 331 3.12 22.23 16.05
CA MET A 331 3.00 22.82 14.71
C MET A 331 3.62 24.21 14.66
N SER A 332 4.28 24.53 13.55
CA SER A 332 4.62 25.89 13.17
C SER A 332 3.63 26.37 12.13
N ILE A 333 3.02 27.54 12.34
CA ILE A 333 1.97 28.08 11.46
C ILE A 333 2.33 29.51 11.06
N GLN A 334 2.52 29.72 9.77
CA GLN A 334 2.62 31.04 9.17
C GLN A 334 1.28 31.42 8.54
N VAL A 335 0.73 32.58 8.93
CA VAL A 335 -0.53 33.10 8.40
C VAL A 335 -0.29 34.43 7.71
N ASN A 336 -0.73 34.54 6.45
CA ASN A 336 -0.78 35.80 5.71
C ASN A 336 -2.22 36.09 5.30
N ALA A 337 -2.84 37.13 5.86
CA ALA A 337 -4.22 37.48 5.54
C ALA A 337 -4.40 38.98 5.33
N SER A 338 -5.11 39.36 4.26
CA SER A 338 -5.42 40.78 4.02
C SER A 338 -6.41 41.32 5.05
N LYS A 339 -7.34 40.48 5.53
CA LYS A 339 -8.28 40.80 6.60
C LYS A 339 -8.54 39.59 7.50
N ILE A 340 -8.63 39.82 8.80
CA ILE A 340 -9.04 38.84 9.80
C ILE A 340 -10.21 39.39 10.59
N LYS A 341 -11.19 38.52 10.87
CA LYS A 341 -12.34 38.82 11.70
C LYS A 341 -12.52 37.79 12.81
N TYR A 342 -12.69 38.25 14.04
CA TYR A 342 -13.07 37.44 15.19
C TYR A 342 -14.04 38.22 16.07
N LYS A 343 -15.29 37.75 16.21
CA LYS A 343 -16.39 38.54 16.79
C LYS A 343 -16.40 39.96 16.20
N ASP A 344 -16.31 40.98 17.06
CA ASP A 344 -16.27 42.40 16.70
C ASP A 344 -14.85 42.92 16.42
N PHE A 345 -13.82 42.09 16.61
CA PHE A 345 -12.44 42.43 16.30
C PHE A 345 -12.15 42.22 14.81
N GLU A 346 -11.57 43.24 14.18
CA GLU A 346 -11.07 43.18 12.82
C GLU A 346 -9.62 43.68 12.75
N ALA A 347 -8.79 42.97 12.00
CA ALA A 347 -7.41 43.36 11.71
C ALA A 347 -7.15 43.27 10.20
N ASN A 348 -6.30 44.16 9.68
CA ASN A 348 -5.92 44.19 8.27
C ASN A 348 -4.43 43.87 8.11
N ASN A 349 -4.07 43.26 6.98
CA ASN A 349 -2.70 42.93 6.59
C ASN A 349 -1.94 42.12 7.66
N LEU A 350 -2.58 41.09 8.24
CA LEU A 350 -1.92 40.24 9.22
C LEU A 350 -0.83 39.40 8.54
N LYS A 351 0.38 39.48 9.10
CA LYS A 351 1.44 38.49 8.95
C LYS A 351 1.76 37.98 10.34
N ALA A 352 1.50 36.70 10.60
CA ALA A 352 1.75 36.09 11.89
C ALA A 352 2.55 34.80 11.75
N TYR A 353 3.41 34.56 12.72
CA TYR A 353 4.06 33.28 12.92
C TYR A 353 3.69 32.77 14.31
N MET A 354 3.17 31.55 14.36
CA MET A 354 2.72 30.92 15.58
C MET A 354 3.38 29.56 15.72
N THR A 355 3.78 29.21 16.94
CA THR A 355 4.07 27.83 17.32
C THR A 355 3.01 27.37 18.27
N VAL A 356 2.51 26.16 18.06
CA VAL A 356 1.44 25.61 18.87
C VAL A 356 1.83 24.22 19.33
N ASP A 357 1.72 23.98 20.63
CA ASP A 357 1.94 22.68 21.27
C ASP A 357 0.64 22.17 21.92
N ASP A 358 0.76 21.18 22.79
CA ASP A 358 -0.35 20.54 23.50
C ASP A 358 -1.01 21.45 24.55
N VAL A 359 -0.35 22.54 24.96
CA VAL A 359 -0.79 23.39 26.08
C VAL A 359 -1.05 24.84 25.65
N SER A 360 -0.41 25.33 24.59
CA SER A 360 -0.37 26.77 24.31
C SER A 360 -0.22 27.14 22.83
N TRP A 361 -0.79 28.31 22.50
CA TRP A 361 -0.48 29.04 21.27
C TRP A 361 0.54 30.12 21.61
N ASN A 362 1.74 30.01 21.04
CA ASN A 362 2.82 30.97 21.21
C ASN A 362 2.97 31.78 19.91
N LEU A 363 2.52 33.04 19.94
CA LEU A 363 2.76 34.01 18.87
C LEU A 363 4.22 34.50 18.97
N LYS A 364 4.95 34.52 17.85
CA LYS A 364 6.32 35.06 17.81
C LYS A 364 6.40 36.39 17.08
#